data_AF-A0A961H128-F1
#
_entry.id   AF-A0A961H128-F1
#
_cell.length_a   1.000
_cell.length_b   1.000
_cell.length_c   1.000
_cell.angle_alpha   90.00
_cell.angle_beta   90.00
_cell.angle_gamma   90.00
#
_symmetry.space_group_name_H-M   'P 1'
#
loop_
_entity.id
_entity.type
_entity.pdbx_description
1 polymer ?
#
loop_
_entity_poly.entity_id
_entity_poly.type
_entity_poly.pdbx_seq_one_letter_code
_entity_poly.pdbx_strand_id
1 'polypeptide(L)'
;MKLVPILLLAFASACFLHAADPAPVKTKTAKPLRTWQDFLAVIPKDMEPENARNWTDAQKEVANGLLKTKLVDVKRPATMRFKVRGVDFWERFVVWSYLPNDEGYYIRVFASQWKEKDILPKLATLREGDLIEMTGACDLAKFENLWNTKSLSLGIGEASFIKLLPNGKPAPAPERTPVKLISAVYGSGTSFTDVTERVKSYLDEPGARFYATPQWLGADPTPGWNKALVIVHEVDRQRRTFTVGENGEVSAELIMK
;
A
#
# COMPACT_ATOMS: atom_id res chain seq x y z
N MET A 1 41.13 -77.42 -13.74
CA MET A 1 39.82 -77.48 -14.43
C MET A 1 38.85 -76.57 -13.70
N LYS A 2 38.23 -75.64 -14.43
CA LYS A 2 37.24 -74.68 -13.91
C LYS A 2 35.99 -75.43 -13.43
N LEU A 3 35.45 -75.04 -12.29
CA LEU A 3 34.05 -75.28 -11.91
C LEU A 3 33.59 -74.15 -10.99
N VAL A 4 32.52 -73.49 -11.44
CA VAL A 4 31.75 -72.46 -10.74
C VAL A 4 30.57 -73.15 -10.03
N PRO A 5 30.12 -72.64 -8.88
CA PRO A 5 28.68 -72.51 -8.63
C PRO A 5 28.36 -71.09 -8.12
N ILE A 6 27.54 -70.31 -8.84
CA ILE A 6 26.06 -70.19 -8.68
C ILE A 6 25.68 -69.70 -7.28
N LEU A 7 25.52 -68.38 -7.17
CA LEU A 7 24.97 -67.67 -6.01
C LEU A 7 23.44 -67.62 -6.12
N LEU A 8 22.74 -68.07 -5.09
CA LEU A 8 21.28 -68.05 -4.99
C LEU A 8 20.72 -66.61 -4.99
N LEU A 9 19.68 -66.38 -5.80
CA LEU A 9 18.76 -65.25 -5.68
C LEU A 9 17.83 -65.46 -4.47
N ALA A 10 17.77 -64.47 -3.58
CA ALA A 10 16.66 -64.30 -2.65
C ALA A 10 15.74 -63.19 -3.17
N PHE A 11 14.51 -63.54 -3.56
CA PHE A 11 13.44 -62.59 -3.86
C PHE A 11 12.84 -62.08 -2.54
N ALA A 12 13.08 -60.81 -2.21
CA ALA A 12 12.27 -60.09 -1.23
C ALA A 12 11.22 -59.28 -2.00
N SER A 13 9.98 -59.78 -2.02
CA SER A 13 8.82 -59.04 -2.51
C SER A 13 8.37 -58.07 -1.42
N ALA A 14 8.72 -56.79 -1.57
CA ALA A 14 8.16 -55.73 -0.74
C ALA A 14 6.88 -55.22 -1.41
N CYS A 15 5.73 -55.57 -0.85
CA CYS A 15 4.44 -54.96 -1.18
C CYS A 15 4.49 -53.47 -0.84
N PHE A 16 4.67 -52.61 -1.84
CA PHE A 16 4.37 -51.18 -1.70
C PHE A 16 2.85 -51.01 -1.69
N LEU A 17 2.25 -50.89 -0.51
CA LEU A 17 0.97 -50.22 -0.37
C LEU A 17 1.18 -48.75 -0.75
N HIS A 18 0.68 -48.37 -1.92
CA HIS A 18 0.53 -46.98 -2.31
C HIS A 18 -0.54 -46.37 -1.39
N ALA A 19 -0.11 -45.69 -0.32
CA ALA A 19 -1.01 -44.80 0.40
C ALA A 19 -1.37 -43.67 -0.58
N ALA A 20 -2.63 -43.60 -1.00
CA ALA A 20 -3.11 -42.48 -1.80
C ALA A 20 -2.85 -41.19 -1.02
N ASP A 21 -2.19 -40.22 -1.65
CA ASP A 21 -2.01 -38.88 -1.09
C ASP A 21 -3.38 -38.33 -0.68
N PRO A 22 -3.52 -37.76 0.54
CA PRO A 22 -4.77 -37.14 0.93
C PRO A 22 -5.06 -35.99 -0.05
N ALA A 23 -6.23 -36.05 -0.69
CA ALA A 23 -6.69 -35.02 -1.61
C ALA A 23 -6.54 -33.62 -0.96
N PRO A 24 -6.11 -32.59 -1.71
CA PRO A 24 -5.92 -31.27 -1.15
C PRO A 24 -7.23 -30.80 -0.53
N VAL A 25 -7.19 -30.53 0.78
CA VAL A 25 -8.31 -29.95 1.51
C VAL A 25 -8.67 -28.66 0.78
N LYS A 26 -9.86 -28.63 0.16
CA LYS A 26 -10.42 -27.41 -0.43
C LYS A 26 -10.66 -26.42 0.70
N THR A 27 -9.65 -25.63 1.05
CA THR A 27 -9.78 -24.53 1.98
C THR A 27 -10.81 -23.58 1.39
N LYS A 28 -12.00 -23.49 2.01
CA LYS A 28 -12.98 -22.45 1.66
C LYS A 28 -12.24 -21.12 1.69
N THR A 29 -12.08 -20.49 0.53
CA THR A 29 -11.42 -19.19 0.42
C THR A 29 -12.15 -18.23 1.36
N ALA A 30 -11.44 -17.73 2.38
CA ALA A 30 -12.04 -16.85 3.37
C ALA A 30 -12.65 -15.64 2.65
N LYS A 31 -13.90 -15.29 2.99
CA LYS A 31 -14.54 -14.09 2.42
C LYS A 31 -13.64 -12.87 2.69
N PRO A 32 -13.41 -12.01 1.68
CA PRO A 32 -12.56 -10.85 1.84
C PRO A 32 -13.19 -9.86 2.83
N LEU A 33 -12.33 -9.16 3.57
CA LEU A 33 -12.73 -8.07 4.46
C LEU A 33 -13.12 -6.86 3.62
N ARG A 34 -14.35 -6.39 3.75
CA ARG A 34 -14.92 -5.29 2.95
C ARG A 34 -15.24 -4.07 3.79
N THR A 35 -15.67 -4.29 5.02
CA THR A 35 -15.96 -3.21 5.98
C THR A 35 -15.21 -3.46 7.28
N TRP A 36 -15.14 -2.46 8.15
CA TRP A 36 -14.50 -2.63 9.46
C TRP A 36 -15.24 -3.66 10.34
N GLN A 37 -16.56 -3.83 10.16
CA GLN A 37 -17.35 -4.84 10.86
C GLN A 37 -16.86 -6.27 10.55
N ASP A 38 -16.36 -6.52 9.33
CA ASP A 38 -15.80 -7.83 8.97
C ASP A 38 -14.56 -8.18 9.80
N PHE A 39 -13.82 -7.18 10.29
CA PHE A 39 -12.68 -7.38 11.20
C PHE A 39 -13.18 -7.76 12.59
N LEU A 40 -14.21 -7.07 13.10
CA LEU A 40 -14.79 -7.37 14.41
C LEU A 40 -15.49 -8.73 14.45
N ALA A 41 -15.98 -9.23 13.32
CA ALA A 41 -16.68 -10.51 13.23
C ALA A 41 -15.83 -11.75 13.61
N VAL A 42 -14.50 -11.61 13.77
CA VAL A 42 -13.66 -12.70 14.30
C VAL A 42 -13.60 -12.73 15.82
N ILE A 43 -14.06 -11.67 16.48
CA ILE A 43 -14.11 -11.55 17.93
C ILE A 43 -15.41 -12.23 18.41
N PRO A 44 -15.34 -13.08 19.46
CA PRO A 44 -16.51 -13.70 20.07
C PRO A 44 -17.58 -12.68 20.49
N LYS A 45 -18.85 -13.00 20.24
CA LYS A 45 -19.98 -12.09 20.52
C LYS A 45 -20.17 -11.77 22.00
N ASP A 46 -19.78 -12.68 22.89
CA ASP A 46 -19.81 -12.52 24.34
C ASP A 46 -18.82 -11.44 24.83
N MET A 47 -17.85 -11.04 24.01
CA MET A 47 -17.02 -9.87 24.28
C MET A 47 -17.71 -8.53 23.93
N GLU A 48 -18.85 -8.55 23.22
CA GLU A 48 -19.56 -7.36 22.73
C GLU A 48 -18.62 -6.42 21.93
N PRO A 49 -18.10 -6.83 20.76
CA PRO A 49 -17.12 -6.04 19.99
C PRO A 49 -17.61 -4.66 19.55
N GLU A 50 -18.91 -4.47 19.38
CA GLU A 50 -19.55 -3.16 19.22
C GLU A 50 -19.26 -2.22 20.40
N ASN A 51 -19.15 -2.75 21.63
CA ASN A 51 -18.92 -1.95 22.83
C ASN A 51 -17.43 -1.78 23.17
N ALA A 52 -16.53 -2.02 22.21
CA ALA A 52 -15.08 -2.04 22.44
C ALA A 52 -14.50 -0.73 23.03
N ARG A 53 -15.22 0.41 22.93
CA ARG A 53 -14.87 1.66 23.63
C ARG A 53 -14.72 1.51 25.15
N ASN A 54 -15.53 0.63 25.73
CA ASN A 54 -15.66 0.42 27.17
C ASN A 54 -14.83 -0.76 27.66
N TRP A 55 -14.14 -1.45 26.76
CA TRP A 55 -13.24 -2.52 27.14
C TRP A 55 -12.06 -2.03 27.98
N THR A 56 -11.73 -2.86 28.96
CA THR A 56 -10.44 -2.83 29.66
C THR A 56 -9.30 -3.10 28.67
N ASP A 57 -8.08 -2.71 29.03
CA ASP A 57 -6.93 -2.98 28.16
C ASP A 57 -6.65 -4.49 28.06
N ALA A 58 -6.95 -5.28 29.10
CA ALA A 58 -6.89 -6.74 29.03
C ALA A 58 -7.84 -7.33 27.97
N GLN A 59 -9.07 -6.83 27.88
CA GLN A 59 -10.03 -7.25 26.85
C GLN A 59 -9.55 -6.88 25.44
N LYS A 60 -8.96 -5.68 25.27
CA LYS A 60 -8.36 -5.28 23.99
C LYS A 60 -7.18 -6.15 23.61
N GLU A 61 -6.32 -6.53 24.55
CA GLU A 61 -5.20 -7.44 24.26
C GLU A 61 -5.68 -8.82 23.82
N VAL A 62 -6.73 -9.36 24.45
CA VAL A 62 -7.38 -10.60 23.99
C VAL A 62 -7.93 -10.44 22.56
N ALA A 63 -8.65 -9.35 22.29
CA ALA A 63 -9.15 -9.05 20.95
C ALA A 63 -8.02 -8.89 19.92
N ASN A 64 -6.93 -8.22 20.28
CA ASN A 64 -5.75 -8.04 19.45
C ASN A 64 -5.10 -9.38 19.08
N GLY A 65 -5.02 -10.32 20.04
CA GLY A 65 -4.56 -11.68 19.77
C GLY A 65 -5.44 -12.42 18.74
N LEU A 66 -6.76 -12.26 18.85
CA LEU A 66 -7.71 -12.84 17.90
C LEU A 66 -7.58 -12.21 16.50
N LEU A 67 -7.56 -10.88 16.42
CA LEU A 67 -7.38 -10.14 15.16
C LEU A 67 -6.06 -10.55 14.48
N LYS A 68 -4.97 -10.61 15.23
CA LYS A 68 -3.66 -11.03 14.71
C LYS A 68 -3.72 -12.44 14.14
N THR A 69 -4.16 -13.41 14.93
CA THR A 69 -4.13 -14.83 14.53
C THR A 69 -5.14 -15.18 13.43
N LYS A 70 -6.31 -14.52 13.41
CA LYS A 70 -7.41 -14.83 12.47
C LYS A 70 -7.39 -13.98 11.20
N LEU A 71 -6.72 -12.83 11.19
CA LEU A 71 -6.71 -11.90 10.06
C LEU A 71 -5.30 -11.65 9.53
N VAL A 72 -4.38 -11.22 10.40
CA VAL A 72 -3.05 -10.74 10.00
C VAL A 72 -2.12 -11.89 9.63
N ASP A 73 -1.98 -12.89 10.51
CA ASP A 73 -1.05 -14.01 10.32
C ASP A 73 -1.46 -14.88 9.13
N VAL A 74 -2.75 -15.00 8.88
CA VAL A 74 -3.31 -15.73 7.73
C VAL A 74 -3.39 -14.88 6.46
N LYS A 75 -2.93 -13.62 6.49
CA LYS A 75 -2.96 -12.66 5.37
C LYS A 75 -4.34 -12.61 4.72
N ARG A 76 -5.39 -12.45 5.54
CA ARG A 76 -6.77 -12.51 5.05
C ARG A 76 -7.00 -11.46 3.96
N PRO A 77 -7.55 -11.82 2.79
CA PRO A 77 -7.77 -10.86 1.71
C PRO A 77 -8.67 -9.71 2.16
N ALA A 78 -8.35 -8.50 1.71
CA ALA A 78 -9.12 -7.29 1.95
C ALA A 78 -9.46 -6.59 0.63
N THR A 79 -10.67 -6.05 0.54
CA THR A 79 -11.17 -5.24 -0.58
C THR A 79 -12.10 -4.17 0.00
N MET A 80 -11.53 -3.04 0.38
CA MET A 80 -12.23 -1.98 1.11
C MET A 80 -12.41 -0.74 0.24
N ARG A 81 -13.56 -0.08 0.37
CA ARG A 81 -13.82 1.22 -0.26
C ARG A 81 -13.84 2.32 0.78
N PHE A 82 -13.06 3.36 0.57
CA PHE A 82 -13.02 4.52 1.47
C PHE A 82 -12.56 5.77 0.73
N LYS A 83 -12.88 6.93 1.31
CA LYS A 83 -12.34 8.21 0.84
C LYS A 83 -10.94 8.39 1.38
N VAL A 84 -9.99 8.79 0.57
CA VAL A 84 -8.63 9.13 1.03
C VAL A 84 -8.70 10.32 1.98
N ARG A 85 -8.05 10.23 3.14
CA ARG A 85 -7.83 11.39 4.01
C ARG A 85 -6.50 12.05 3.69
N GLY A 86 -5.45 11.27 3.48
CA GLY A 86 -4.13 11.79 3.20
C GLY A 86 -3.20 10.76 2.57
N VAL A 87 -2.13 11.28 1.97
CA VAL A 87 -0.96 10.54 1.49
C VAL A 87 0.25 11.17 2.16
N ASP A 88 0.65 10.61 3.30
CA ASP A 88 1.67 11.19 4.17
C ASP A 88 2.91 10.31 4.25
N PHE A 89 4.06 10.90 4.52
CA PHE A 89 5.30 10.16 4.69
C PHE A 89 5.60 9.91 6.18
N TRP A 90 5.48 8.65 6.61
CA TRP A 90 5.88 8.17 7.93
C TRP A 90 6.88 7.02 7.74
N GLU A 91 8.14 7.35 7.45
CA GLU A 91 9.21 6.45 6.97
C GLU A 91 9.01 5.89 5.55
N ARG A 92 7.76 5.81 5.12
CA ARG A 92 7.30 5.47 3.77
C ARG A 92 6.00 6.21 3.50
N PHE A 93 5.58 6.29 2.24
CA PHE A 93 4.28 6.86 1.91
C PHE A 93 3.14 5.95 2.39
N VAL A 94 2.21 6.55 3.13
CA VAL A 94 1.04 5.91 3.71
C VAL A 94 -0.21 6.60 3.19
N VAL A 95 -1.07 5.82 2.53
CA VAL A 95 -2.45 6.24 2.28
C VAL A 95 -3.26 5.89 3.52
N TRP A 96 -4.00 6.84 4.05
CA TRP A 96 -4.81 6.60 5.24
C TRP A 96 -6.17 7.27 5.20
N SER A 97 -7.08 6.79 6.05
CA SER A 97 -8.39 7.39 6.23
C SER A 97 -9.04 7.09 7.58
N TYR A 98 -10.03 7.90 7.93
CA TYR A 98 -11.04 7.61 8.94
C TYR A 98 -12.18 6.83 8.28
N LEU A 99 -12.53 5.67 8.84
CA LEU A 99 -13.72 4.94 8.42
C LEU A 99 -14.95 5.44 9.21
N PRO A 100 -16.10 5.61 8.54
CA PRO A 100 -17.35 5.95 9.22
C PRO A 100 -17.67 4.95 10.32
N ASN A 101 -17.91 5.45 11.54
CA ASN A 101 -18.33 4.66 12.68
C ASN A 101 -19.07 5.53 13.70
N ASP A 102 -19.92 4.90 14.49
CA ASP A 102 -20.70 5.43 15.61
C ASP A 102 -20.29 4.80 16.95
N GLU A 103 -19.19 4.06 16.97
CA GLU A 103 -18.75 3.23 18.10
C GLU A 103 -18.03 4.01 19.21
N GLY A 104 -17.85 5.32 19.03
CA GLY A 104 -17.22 6.21 20.02
C GLY A 104 -15.70 6.04 20.16
N TYR A 105 -15.06 5.34 19.23
CA TYR A 105 -13.60 5.29 19.05
C TYR A 105 -13.24 5.47 17.57
N TYR A 106 -12.02 5.85 17.24
CA TYR A 106 -11.67 6.07 15.84
C TYR A 106 -11.39 4.75 15.13
N ILE A 107 -11.99 4.54 13.95
CA ILE A 107 -11.59 3.45 13.06
C ILE A 107 -10.74 4.03 11.94
N ARG A 108 -9.51 3.54 11.80
CA ARG A 108 -8.51 4.08 10.89
C ARG A 108 -8.01 2.98 9.97
N VAL A 109 -7.89 3.29 8.69
CA VAL A 109 -7.30 2.38 7.69
C VAL A 109 -6.01 2.97 7.17
N PHE A 110 -5.00 2.11 6.98
CA PHE A 110 -3.68 2.46 6.49
C PHE A 110 -3.27 1.49 5.37
N ALA A 111 -2.53 2.00 4.39
CA ALA A 111 -1.84 1.19 3.39
C ALA A 111 -0.48 1.81 3.11
N SER A 112 0.57 1.01 3.23
CA SER A 112 1.97 1.47 3.10
C SER A 112 2.91 0.43 2.49
N GLN A 113 2.46 -0.82 2.36
CA GLN A 113 3.14 -1.89 1.63
C GLN A 113 2.43 -2.09 0.31
N TRP A 114 3.09 -1.80 -0.79
CA TRP A 114 2.48 -1.72 -2.11
C TRP A 114 2.88 -2.91 -2.97
N LYS A 115 1.93 -3.44 -3.74
CA LYS A 115 2.18 -4.54 -4.68
C LYS A 115 3.09 -4.12 -5.84
N GLU A 116 2.95 -2.87 -6.28
CA GLU A 116 3.75 -2.29 -7.36
C GLU A 116 5.04 -1.69 -6.81
N LYS A 117 6.17 -1.97 -7.47
CA LYS A 117 7.49 -1.49 -7.04
C LYS A 117 7.63 0.03 -7.14
N ASP A 118 7.08 0.63 -8.19
CA ASP A 118 7.10 2.09 -8.41
C ASP A 118 5.68 2.67 -8.28
N ILE A 119 5.17 2.67 -7.05
CA ILE A 119 3.81 3.15 -6.75
C ILE A 119 3.71 4.67 -6.67
N LEU A 120 4.84 5.38 -6.51
CA LEU A 120 4.83 6.81 -6.18
C LEU A 120 4.05 7.65 -7.21
N PRO A 121 4.18 7.43 -8.53
CA PRO A 121 3.36 8.16 -9.50
C PRO A 121 1.87 7.98 -9.28
N LYS A 122 1.42 6.76 -9.01
CA LYS A 122 0.01 6.48 -8.69
C LYS A 122 -0.42 7.18 -7.41
N LEU A 123 0.41 7.17 -6.36
CA LEU A 123 0.12 7.90 -5.11
C LEU A 123 0.01 9.41 -5.35
N ALA A 124 0.86 9.96 -6.22
CA ALA A 124 0.81 11.37 -6.61
C ALA A 124 -0.50 11.76 -7.30
N THR A 125 -1.31 10.81 -7.76
CA THR A 125 -2.65 11.11 -8.30
C THR A 125 -3.68 11.36 -7.21
N LEU A 126 -3.52 10.81 -6.00
CA LEU A 126 -4.56 10.82 -4.95
C LEU A 126 -4.73 12.19 -4.29
N ARG A 127 -5.98 12.57 -4.04
CA ARG A 127 -6.36 13.77 -3.28
C ARG A 127 -7.23 13.42 -2.09
N GLU A 128 -7.25 14.29 -1.09
CA GLU A 128 -8.22 14.20 -0.01
C GLU A 128 -9.64 14.16 -0.59
N GLY A 129 -10.44 13.20 -0.13
CA GLY A 129 -11.81 12.99 -0.59
C GLY A 129 -11.96 12.03 -1.78
N ASP A 130 -10.89 11.68 -2.49
CA ASP A 130 -10.95 10.68 -3.58
C ASP A 130 -11.49 9.36 -3.04
N LEU A 131 -12.55 8.84 -3.67
CA LEU A 131 -13.06 7.51 -3.36
C LEU A 131 -12.17 6.47 -4.05
N ILE A 132 -11.66 5.51 -3.29
CA ILE A 132 -10.85 4.42 -3.83
C ILE A 132 -11.41 3.07 -3.42
N GLU A 133 -11.14 2.04 -4.23
CA GLU A 133 -11.18 0.64 -3.82
C GLU A 133 -9.74 0.18 -3.62
N MET A 134 -9.41 -0.21 -2.39
CA MET A 134 -8.11 -0.73 -2.00
C MET A 134 -8.21 -2.25 -1.84
N THR A 135 -7.32 -2.97 -2.51
CA THR A 135 -7.21 -4.44 -2.44
C THR A 135 -5.86 -4.84 -1.90
N GLY A 136 -5.80 -5.90 -1.11
CA GLY A 136 -4.55 -6.46 -0.61
C GLY A 136 -4.80 -7.55 0.42
N ALA A 137 -3.88 -7.72 1.34
CA ALA A 137 -4.01 -8.60 2.50
C ALA A 137 -4.04 -7.78 3.79
N CYS A 138 -4.84 -8.21 4.77
CA CYS A 138 -4.79 -7.65 6.12
C CYS A 138 -3.38 -7.82 6.69
N ASP A 139 -2.68 -6.73 6.94
CA ASP A 139 -1.34 -6.73 7.55
C ASP A 139 -1.31 -6.05 8.93
N LEU A 140 -2.40 -5.37 9.31
CA LEU A 140 -2.63 -4.83 10.63
C LEU A 140 -4.11 -4.90 11.00
N ALA A 141 -4.41 -5.29 12.23
CA ALA A 141 -5.73 -5.14 12.84
C ALA A 141 -5.55 -5.16 14.35
N LYS A 142 -5.69 -4.00 15.02
CA LYS A 142 -5.56 -3.92 16.48
C LYS A 142 -6.26 -2.71 17.07
N PHE A 143 -6.74 -2.87 18.29
CA PHE A 143 -7.08 -1.78 19.18
C PHE A 143 -5.81 -1.21 19.80
N GLU A 144 -5.65 0.10 19.73
CA GLU A 144 -4.51 0.82 20.31
C GLU A 144 -4.84 2.27 20.65
N ASN A 145 -3.93 2.95 21.32
CA ASN A 145 -3.96 4.41 21.43
C ASN A 145 -3.09 5.00 20.32
N LEU A 146 -3.73 5.43 19.24
CA LEU A 146 -3.08 6.11 18.13
C LEU A 146 -3.43 7.60 18.16
N TRP A 147 -2.40 8.46 18.08
CA TRP A 147 -2.54 9.91 18.16
C TRP A 147 -3.32 10.37 19.40
N ASN A 148 -3.00 9.76 20.55
CA ASN A 148 -3.66 10.02 21.84
C ASN A 148 -5.18 9.74 21.82
N THR A 149 -5.65 8.88 20.90
CA THR A 149 -7.05 8.50 20.79
C THR A 149 -7.22 6.99 20.74
N LYS A 150 -8.20 6.46 21.48
CA LYS A 150 -8.62 5.05 21.36
C LYS A 150 -9.01 4.79 19.91
N SER A 151 -8.35 3.82 19.29
CA SER A 151 -8.51 3.54 17.86
C SER A 151 -8.53 2.04 17.59
N LEU A 152 -9.29 1.65 16.56
CA LEU A 152 -9.08 0.41 15.83
C LEU A 152 -8.29 0.75 14.56
N SER A 153 -7.05 0.30 14.49
CA SER A 153 -6.17 0.49 13.33
C SER A 153 -6.20 -0.74 12.44
N LEU A 154 -6.50 -0.52 11.17
CA LEU A 154 -6.60 -1.52 10.12
C LEU A 154 -5.52 -1.26 9.07
N GLY A 155 -4.85 -2.29 8.61
CA GLY A 155 -3.80 -2.21 7.58
C GLY A 155 -4.10 -3.13 6.41
N ILE A 156 -3.86 -2.60 5.22
CA ILE A 156 -3.87 -3.36 3.97
C ILE A 156 -2.45 -3.33 3.41
N GLY A 157 -1.79 -4.49 3.44
CA GLY A 157 -0.49 -4.72 2.84
C GLY A 157 -0.60 -5.39 1.47
N GLU A 158 0.53 -5.46 0.73
CA GLU A 158 0.56 -5.89 -0.68
C GLU A 158 -0.52 -5.13 -1.50
N ALA A 159 -0.68 -3.86 -1.17
CA ALA A 159 -1.84 -3.06 -1.53
C ALA A 159 -1.76 -2.58 -2.97
N SER A 160 -2.93 -2.50 -3.60
CA SER A 160 -3.18 -1.78 -4.85
C SER A 160 -4.52 -1.09 -4.76
N PHE A 161 -4.69 0.01 -5.49
CA PHE A 161 -5.97 0.71 -5.52
C PHE A 161 -6.38 1.12 -6.92
N ILE A 162 -7.68 1.35 -7.07
CA ILE A 162 -8.26 2.10 -8.18
C ILE A 162 -9.07 3.26 -7.64
N LYS A 163 -9.11 4.37 -8.38
CA LYS A 163 -10.06 5.45 -8.10
C LYS A 163 -11.45 5.07 -8.57
N LEU A 164 -12.45 5.51 -7.83
CA LEU A 164 -13.86 5.30 -8.13
C LEU A 164 -14.57 6.64 -8.29
N LEU A 165 -15.55 6.66 -9.17
CA LEU A 165 -16.60 7.69 -9.20
C LEU A 165 -17.53 7.52 -7.99
N PRO A 166 -18.32 8.55 -7.62
CA PRO A 166 -19.29 8.44 -6.53
C PRO A 166 -20.30 7.29 -6.67
N ASN A 167 -20.58 6.86 -7.90
CA ASN A 167 -21.45 5.72 -8.20
C ASN A 167 -20.75 4.35 -8.05
N GLY A 168 -19.49 4.32 -7.62
CA GLY A 168 -18.70 3.10 -7.38
C GLY A 168 -18.10 2.46 -8.63
N LYS A 169 -18.22 3.09 -9.82
CA LYS A 169 -17.52 2.63 -11.03
C LYS A 169 -16.07 3.13 -11.04
N PRO A 170 -15.13 2.43 -11.70
CA PRO A 170 -13.78 2.93 -11.91
C PRO A 170 -13.79 4.33 -12.53
N ALA A 171 -13.02 5.24 -11.95
CA ALA A 171 -12.81 6.56 -12.53
C ALA A 171 -11.97 6.42 -13.81
N PRO A 172 -12.33 7.10 -14.91
CA PRO A 172 -11.47 7.14 -16.08
C PRO A 172 -10.13 7.79 -15.71
N ALA A 173 -9.05 7.36 -16.38
CA ALA A 173 -7.78 8.03 -16.27
C ALA A 173 -7.93 9.49 -16.76
N PRO A 174 -7.34 10.48 -16.06
CA PRO A 174 -7.28 11.85 -16.57
C PRO A 174 -6.60 11.90 -17.94
N GLU A 175 -6.92 12.92 -18.73
CA GLU A 175 -6.16 13.20 -19.94
C GLU A 175 -4.70 13.52 -19.60
N ARG A 176 -3.78 13.03 -20.42
CA ARG A 176 -2.35 13.27 -20.24
C ARG A 176 -1.97 14.61 -20.84
N THR A 177 -1.37 15.47 -20.03
CA THR A 177 -0.68 16.67 -20.51
C THR A 177 0.75 16.29 -20.92
N PRO A 178 1.11 16.26 -22.22
CA PRO A 178 2.43 15.82 -22.64
C PRO A 178 3.49 16.87 -22.30
N VAL A 179 4.49 16.49 -21.49
CA VAL A 179 5.67 17.32 -21.20
C VAL A 179 6.89 16.68 -21.81
N LYS A 180 7.55 17.37 -22.74
CA LYS A 180 8.87 16.96 -23.24
C LYS A 180 9.94 17.39 -22.23
N LEU A 181 10.15 16.57 -21.22
CA LEU A 181 11.18 16.76 -20.20
C LEU A 181 12.58 16.63 -20.82
N ILE A 182 13.45 17.59 -20.52
CA ILE A 182 14.86 17.58 -20.94
C ILE A 182 15.76 17.17 -19.76
N SER A 183 15.57 17.80 -18.61
CA SER A 183 16.29 17.46 -17.37
C SER A 183 15.54 17.97 -16.14
N ALA A 184 15.82 17.37 -14.99
CA ALA A 184 15.41 17.88 -13.69
C ALA A 184 16.51 17.70 -12.65
N VAL A 185 16.79 18.76 -11.88
CA VAL A 185 17.77 18.74 -10.79
C VAL A 185 17.15 19.31 -9.51
N TYR A 186 17.50 18.73 -8.38
CA TYR A 186 17.05 19.17 -7.06
C TYR A 186 18.24 19.49 -6.17
N GLY A 187 18.22 20.60 -5.45
CA GLY A 187 19.31 20.95 -4.53
C GLY A 187 19.40 22.42 -4.19
N SER A 188 20.57 22.84 -3.71
CA SER A 188 20.83 24.21 -3.26
C SER A 188 22.28 24.61 -3.50
N GLY A 189 22.52 25.91 -3.77
CA GLY A 189 23.86 26.44 -4.03
C GLY A 189 24.57 25.75 -5.21
N THR A 190 25.62 25.00 -4.92
CA THR A 190 26.38 24.20 -5.91
C THR A 190 26.11 22.70 -5.83
N SER A 191 25.26 22.27 -4.90
CA SER A 191 24.98 20.85 -4.63
C SER A 191 23.60 20.48 -5.17
N PHE A 192 23.59 19.81 -6.32
CA PHE A 192 22.38 19.34 -6.99
C PHE A 192 22.48 17.85 -7.31
N THR A 193 21.35 17.16 -7.22
CA THR A 193 21.17 15.77 -7.67
C THR A 193 20.26 15.73 -8.89
N ASP A 194 20.63 14.91 -9.87
CA ASP A 194 19.76 14.61 -11.01
C ASP A 194 18.55 13.79 -10.53
N VAL A 195 17.36 14.31 -10.78
CA VAL A 195 16.08 13.68 -10.46
C VAL A 195 15.21 13.51 -11.71
N THR A 196 15.82 13.55 -12.90
CA THR A 196 15.15 13.55 -14.21
C THR A 196 14.22 12.36 -14.36
N GLU A 197 14.70 11.14 -14.14
CA GLU A 197 13.88 9.92 -14.27
C GLU A 197 12.72 9.88 -13.27
N ARG A 198 12.94 10.40 -12.05
CA ARG A 198 11.90 10.47 -11.03
C ARG A 198 10.82 11.48 -11.39
N VAL A 199 11.21 12.67 -11.85
CA VAL A 199 10.25 13.68 -12.32
C VAL A 199 9.51 13.17 -13.55
N LYS A 200 10.21 12.50 -14.47
CA LYS A 200 9.60 11.89 -15.66
C LYS A 200 8.50 10.89 -15.29
N SER A 201 8.74 10.00 -14.32
CA SER A 201 7.72 9.02 -13.93
C SER A 201 6.45 9.66 -13.37
N TYR A 202 6.57 10.78 -12.66
CA TYR A 202 5.41 11.57 -12.25
C TYR A 202 4.69 12.23 -13.41
N LEU A 203 5.42 12.87 -14.34
CA LEU A 203 4.80 13.56 -15.49
C LEU A 203 4.18 12.60 -16.51
N ASP A 204 4.67 11.35 -16.55
CA ASP A 204 4.09 10.30 -17.38
C ASP A 204 2.79 9.74 -16.80
N GLU A 205 2.51 9.91 -15.49
CA GLU A 205 1.28 9.49 -14.82
C GLU A 205 0.21 10.60 -14.86
N PRO A 206 -0.91 10.41 -15.59
CA PRO A 206 -1.92 11.46 -15.75
C PRO A 206 -2.54 11.92 -14.44
N GLY A 207 -2.57 13.23 -14.21
CA GLY A 207 -3.14 13.85 -13.01
C GLY A 207 -2.26 13.74 -11.76
N ALA A 208 -1.05 13.20 -11.87
CA ALA A 208 -0.08 13.20 -10.79
C ALA A 208 0.29 14.65 -10.39
N ARG A 209 0.33 14.88 -9.08
CA ARG A 209 0.87 16.11 -8.47
C ARG A 209 1.71 15.68 -7.29
N PHE A 210 2.94 16.17 -7.25
CA PHE A 210 3.91 15.87 -6.21
C PHE A 210 4.52 17.16 -5.70
N TYR A 211 5.31 17.07 -4.63
CA TYR A 211 5.95 18.23 -4.03
C TYR A 211 7.46 18.15 -4.19
N ALA A 212 8.12 19.30 -4.32
CA ALA A 212 9.57 19.41 -4.36
C ALA A 212 10.20 19.14 -2.98
N THR A 213 10.08 17.91 -2.51
CA THR A 213 10.62 17.44 -1.22
C THR A 213 11.49 16.20 -1.42
N PRO A 214 12.40 15.91 -0.48
CA PRO A 214 13.23 14.72 -0.55
C PRO A 214 12.46 13.40 -0.68
N GLN A 215 11.28 13.32 -0.07
CA GLN A 215 10.49 12.08 -0.03
C GLN A 215 9.92 11.75 -1.42
N TRP A 216 9.38 12.74 -2.12
CA TRP A 216 8.88 12.57 -3.49
C TRP A 216 10.02 12.41 -4.50
N LEU A 217 11.11 13.16 -4.34
CA LEU A 217 12.22 13.16 -5.29
C LEU A 217 13.23 12.02 -5.07
N GLY A 218 13.26 11.42 -3.88
CA GLY A 218 14.20 10.37 -3.52
C GLY A 218 15.65 10.86 -3.33
N ALA A 219 15.85 12.16 -3.15
CA ALA A 219 17.16 12.78 -3.01
C ALA A 219 17.13 13.96 -2.02
N ASP A 220 18.15 14.05 -1.16
CA ASP A 220 18.42 15.20 -0.30
C ASP A 220 19.91 15.57 -0.36
N PRO A 221 20.35 16.32 -1.39
CA PRO A 221 21.76 16.66 -1.57
C PRO A 221 22.29 17.64 -0.52
N THR A 222 21.41 18.41 0.13
CA THR A 222 21.79 19.44 1.11
C THR A 222 20.85 19.41 2.31
N PRO A 223 20.97 18.41 3.20
CA PRO A 223 20.12 18.32 4.38
C PRO A 223 20.18 19.57 5.25
N GLY A 224 19.03 20.03 5.74
CA GLY A 224 18.91 21.23 6.58
C GLY A 224 18.90 22.56 5.82
N TRP A 225 19.04 22.56 4.49
CA TRP A 225 18.96 23.75 3.64
C TRP A 225 17.72 23.74 2.76
N ASN A 226 17.16 24.93 2.51
CA ASN A 226 16.08 25.10 1.53
C ASN A 226 16.61 24.75 0.14
N LYS A 227 15.93 23.80 -0.50
CA LYS A 227 16.25 23.32 -1.85
C LYS A 227 15.30 23.92 -2.88
N ALA A 228 15.69 23.83 -4.14
CA ALA A 228 14.85 24.13 -5.29
C ALA A 228 14.89 22.96 -6.28
N LEU A 229 13.75 22.69 -6.90
CA LEU A 229 13.64 21.80 -8.04
C LEU A 229 13.62 22.65 -9.30
N VAL A 230 14.55 22.38 -10.21
CA VAL A 230 14.67 23.05 -11.50
C VAL A 230 14.40 22.02 -12.59
N ILE A 231 13.39 22.28 -13.40
CA ILE A 231 12.95 21.42 -14.50
C ILE A 231 13.16 22.16 -15.81
N VAL A 232 13.93 21.58 -16.72
CA VAL A 232 14.06 22.07 -18.10
C VAL A 232 13.18 21.21 -18.98
N HIS A 233 12.30 21.85 -19.74
CA HIS A 233 11.36 21.20 -20.65
C HIS A 233 11.27 21.95 -21.98
N GLU A 234 10.59 21.35 -22.96
CA GLU A 234 10.35 21.97 -24.25
C GLU A 234 8.85 22.24 -24.46
N VAL A 235 8.54 23.44 -24.92
CA VAL A 235 7.20 23.86 -25.39
C VAL A 235 7.39 24.56 -26.72
N ASP A 236 6.67 24.14 -27.76
CA ASP A 236 6.77 24.72 -29.11
C ASP A 236 8.20 24.80 -29.65
N ARG A 237 9.00 23.75 -29.40
CA ARG A 237 10.45 23.66 -29.75
C ARG A 237 11.34 24.67 -29.02
N GLN A 238 10.82 25.41 -28.06
CA GLN A 238 11.58 26.32 -27.20
C GLN A 238 11.84 25.67 -25.85
N ARG A 239 13.09 25.76 -25.38
CA ARG A 239 13.44 25.34 -24.03
C ARG A 239 12.90 26.34 -23.02
N ARG A 240 12.22 25.83 -22.00
CA ARG A 240 11.70 26.59 -20.86
C ARG A 240 12.19 25.97 -19.56
N THR A 241 12.21 26.78 -18.51
CA THR A 241 12.61 26.37 -17.17
C THR A 241 11.46 26.62 -16.22
N PHE A 242 11.05 25.57 -15.51
CA PHE A 242 10.14 25.64 -14.38
C PHE A 242 10.97 25.44 -13.10
N THR A 243 10.89 26.40 -12.18
CA THR A 243 11.60 26.34 -10.90
C THR A 243 10.62 26.47 -9.76
N VAL A 244 10.74 25.60 -8.76
CA VAL A 244 9.94 25.68 -7.55
C VAL A 244 10.82 25.46 -6.31
N GLY A 245 10.56 26.22 -5.25
CA GLY A 245 11.21 26.03 -3.96
C GLY A 245 10.72 24.77 -3.25
N GLU A 246 11.43 24.38 -2.19
CA GLU A 246 11.07 23.23 -1.35
C GLU A 246 9.62 23.31 -0.86
N ASN A 247 8.95 22.16 -0.86
CA ASN A 247 7.50 22.00 -0.57
C ASN A 247 6.56 22.58 -1.63
N GLY A 248 7.04 23.18 -2.72
CA GLY A 248 6.15 23.64 -3.77
C GLY A 248 5.61 22.50 -4.63
N GLU A 249 4.36 22.66 -5.08
CA GLU A 249 3.64 21.69 -5.91
C GLU A 249 4.18 21.68 -7.35
N VAL A 250 4.21 20.49 -7.95
CA VAL A 250 4.58 20.25 -9.34
C VAL A 250 3.55 19.36 -10.00
N SER A 251 3.15 19.73 -11.20
CA SER A 251 2.32 18.92 -12.10
C SER A 251 2.63 19.25 -13.55
N ALA A 252 2.19 18.39 -14.46
CA ALA A 252 2.32 18.65 -15.89
C ALA A 252 1.60 19.96 -16.29
N GLU A 253 0.43 20.23 -15.72
CA GLU A 253 -0.34 21.45 -15.97
C GLU A 253 0.38 22.71 -15.45
N LEU A 254 1.10 22.61 -14.32
CA LEU A 254 1.86 23.74 -13.79
C LEU A 254 3.11 24.04 -14.62
N ILE A 255 3.77 23.01 -15.14
CA ILE A 255 4.97 23.16 -16.00
C ILE A 255 4.59 23.76 -17.37
N MET A 256 3.41 23.44 -17.89
CA MET A 256 2.99 23.88 -19.24
C MET A 256 2.33 25.26 -19.28
N LYS A 257 2.11 25.91 -18.14
CA LYS A 257 1.65 27.30 -18.07
C LYS A 257 2.76 28.26 -18.48
#